data_AF-T1CTX8-F1
#
_entry.id   AF-T1CTX8-F1
#
_cell.length_a   1.000
_cell.length_b   1.000
_cell.length_c   1.000
_cell.angle_alpha   90.00
_cell.angle_beta   90.00
_cell.angle_gamma   90.00
#
_symmetry.space_group_name_H-M   'P 1'
#
loop_
_entity.id
_entity.type
_entity.pdbx_description
1 polymer ?
#
loop_
_entity_poly.entity_id
_entity_poly.type
_entity_poly.pdbx_seq_one_letter_code
_entity_poly.pdbx_strand_id
1 'polypeptide(L)'
;MRAGSEYFLEPSVPAQRRYEALRAYIVEGLPAAVVAERFGYSTSTLHQLAAELRAGRSEFFRSSKPGPRGPRKAHTIRDRVLKLRSEDLSVTDIAAALGAEGSPVSTQTVWAILHAEGMERLGRRRPGGPAPRTDPVKARALSEWPASSSWVCDHAGLYLLVPAMAELGLDALIRQARYPSTNVLSAFHSLGAHLLVKCSRRGRVANAFPLGARPWPRALA
;
A
#
# COMPACT_ATOMS: atom_id res chain seq x y z
N MET A 1 -3.87 -53.25 24.48
CA MET A 1 -3.63 -52.31 23.36
C MET A 1 -4.09 -50.91 23.77
N ARG A 2 -3.48 -49.85 23.24
CA ARG A 2 -3.92 -48.46 23.49
C ARG A 2 -4.99 -48.08 22.47
N ALA A 3 -5.93 -47.21 22.85
CA ALA A 3 -6.92 -46.67 21.92
C ALA A 3 -6.22 -46.03 20.70
N GLY A 4 -6.74 -46.28 19.49
CA GLY A 4 -6.14 -45.85 18.22
C GLY A 4 -5.17 -46.87 17.59
N SER A 5 -4.89 -48.00 18.24
CA SER A 5 -4.06 -49.06 17.67
C SER A 5 -4.68 -49.75 16.45
N GLU A 6 -6.01 -49.80 16.40
CA GLU A 6 -6.82 -50.31 15.29
C GLU A 6 -6.47 -49.63 13.96
N TYR A 7 -6.12 -48.34 14.00
CA TYR A 7 -5.70 -47.59 12.81
C TYR A 7 -4.48 -48.21 12.10
N PHE A 8 -3.57 -48.83 12.85
CA PHE A 8 -2.35 -49.46 12.32
C PHE A 8 -2.56 -50.93 11.98
N LEU A 9 -3.46 -51.61 12.70
CA LEU A 9 -3.70 -53.04 12.55
C LEU A 9 -4.71 -53.35 11.43
N GLU A 10 -5.64 -52.43 11.16
CA GLU A 10 -6.70 -52.55 10.16
C GLU A 10 -6.69 -51.33 9.21
N PRO A 11 -5.63 -51.19 8.38
CA PRO A 11 -5.48 -50.02 7.52
C PRO A 11 -6.53 -50.01 6.40
N SER A 12 -7.32 -48.94 6.33
CA SER A 12 -8.35 -48.74 5.28
C SER A 12 -7.77 -48.20 3.96
N VAL A 13 -6.58 -47.57 4.01
CA VAL A 13 -5.94 -46.95 2.85
C VAL A 13 -4.88 -47.88 2.25
N PRO A 14 -4.88 -48.16 0.93
CA PRO A 14 -3.91 -49.08 0.30
C PRO A 14 -2.44 -48.69 0.48
N ALA A 15 -2.12 -47.39 0.53
CA ALA A 15 -0.76 -46.92 0.79
C ALA A 15 -0.31 -47.21 2.23
N GLN A 16 -1.22 -47.01 3.20
CA GLN A 16 -0.98 -47.33 4.60
C GLN A 16 -0.82 -48.85 4.80
N ARG A 17 -1.67 -49.65 4.16
CA ARG A 17 -1.56 -51.12 4.20
C ARG A 17 -0.22 -51.63 3.68
N ARG A 18 0.28 -51.04 2.58
CA ARG A 18 1.63 -51.35 2.07
C ARG A 18 2.73 -50.96 3.06
N TYR A 19 2.62 -49.78 3.68
CA TYR A 19 3.58 -49.31 4.68
C TYR A 19 3.62 -50.24 5.90
N GLU A 20 2.47 -50.57 6.48
CA GLU A 20 2.39 -51.46 7.66
C GLU A 20 2.84 -52.88 7.36
N ALA A 21 2.51 -53.43 6.17
CA ALA A 21 3.02 -54.74 5.75
C ALA A 21 4.55 -54.76 5.63
N LEU A 22 5.14 -53.73 5.03
CA LEU A 22 6.60 -53.61 4.92
C LEU A 22 7.27 -53.39 6.28
N ARG A 23 6.65 -52.63 7.18
CA ARG A 23 7.11 -52.42 8.56
C ARG A 23 7.09 -53.75 9.33
N ALA A 24 6.01 -54.52 9.25
CA ALA A 24 5.91 -55.84 9.89
C ALA A 24 6.94 -56.84 9.35
N TYR A 25 7.22 -56.82 8.05
CA TYR A 25 8.21 -57.71 7.43
C TYR A 25 9.67 -57.30 7.75
N ILE A 26 9.99 -56.01 7.63
CA ILE A 26 11.39 -55.53 7.69
C ILE A 26 11.81 -55.16 9.11
N VAL A 27 10.92 -54.53 9.89
CA VAL A 27 11.23 -54.04 11.24
C VAL A 27 10.87 -55.09 12.29
N GLU A 28 9.69 -55.68 12.19
CA GLU A 28 9.22 -56.69 13.17
C GLU A 28 9.75 -58.11 12.83
N GLY A 29 10.33 -58.31 11.64
CA GLY A 29 11.00 -59.56 11.24
C GLY A 29 10.06 -60.74 11.03
N LEU A 30 8.77 -60.51 10.85
CA LEU A 30 7.79 -61.58 10.67
C LEU A 30 7.98 -62.30 9.32
N PRO A 31 7.71 -63.62 9.23
CA PRO A 31 7.81 -64.36 7.98
C PRO A 31 6.89 -63.77 6.90
N ALA A 32 7.38 -63.76 5.65
CA ALA A 32 6.67 -63.17 4.53
C ALA A 32 5.26 -63.76 4.33
N ALA A 33 5.08 -65.07 4.56
CA ALA A 33 3.78 -65.73 4.46
C ALA A 33 2.77 -65.20 5.48
N VAL A 34 3.19 -64.99 6.73
CA VAL A 34 2.33 -64.50 7.82
C VAL A 34 1.91 -63.05 7.57
N VAL A 35 2.85 -62.21 7.12
CA VAL A 35 2.56 -60.81 6.79
C VAL A 35 1.66 -60.69 5.57
N ALA A 36 1.91 -61.51 4.54
CA ALA A 36 1.11 -61.53 3.32
C ALA A 36 -0.35 -61.89 3.61
N GLU A 37 -0.59 -62.97 4.37
CA GLU A 37 -1.93 -63.36 4.80
C GLU A 37 -2.62 -62.25 5.62
N ARG A 38 -1.90 -61.71 6.62
CA ARG A 38 -2.44 -60.68 7.52
C ARG A 38 -2.89 -59.40 6.81
N PHE A 39 -2.19 -58.98 5.76
CA PHE A 39 -2.50 -57.73 5.04
C PHE A 39 -3.15 -57.97 3.65
N GLY A 40 -3.51 -59.21 3.32
CA GLY A 40 -4.21 -59.55 2.07
C GLY A 40 -3.33 -59.46 0.81
N TYR A 41 -2.05 -59.81 0.92
CA TYR A 41 -1.11 -59.93 -0.19
C TYR A 41 -0.73 -61.39 -0.44
N SER A 42 -0.16 -61.68 -1.61
CA SER A 42 0.60 -62.92 -1.81
C SER A 42 2.04 -62.75 -1.30
N THR A 43 2.71 -63.87 -1.02
CA THR A 43 4.13 -63.88 -0.62
C THR A 43 5.02 -63.24 -1.68
N SER A 44 4.76 -63.50 -2.96
CA SER A 44 5.51 -62.93 -4.09
C SER A 44 5.36 -61.41 -4.16
N THR A 45 4.15 -60.88 -3.99
CA THR A 45 3.89 -59.44 -3.98
C THR A 45 4.60 -58.76 -2.81
N LEU A 46 4.62 -59.38 -1.62
CA LEU A 46 5.34 -58.81 -0.47
C LEU A 46 6.85 -58.72 -0.72
N HIS A 47 7.45 -59.76 -1.34
CA HIS A 47 8.86 -59.72 -1.73
C HIS A 47 9.15 -58.64 -2.78
N GLN A 48 8.26 -58.47 -3.76
CA GLN A 48 8.39 -57.41 -4.76
C GLN A 48 8.34 -56.01 -4.11
N LEU A 49 7.38 -55.77 -3.23
CA LEU A 49 7.26 -54.51 -2.50
C LEU A 49 8.52 -54.22 -1.66
N ALA A 50 9.08 -55.25 -1.02
CA ALA A 50 10.32 -55.11 -0.26
C ALA A 50 11.53 -54.79 -1.16
N ALA A 51 11.58 -55.37 -2.36
CA ALA A 51 12.62 -55.07 -3.35
C ALA A 51 12.49 -53.64 -3.89
N GLU A 52 11.28 -53.18 -4.20
CA GLU A 52 11.01 -51.80 -4.65
C GLU A 52 11.36 -50.76 -3.58
N LEU A 53 11.06 -51.05 -2.31
CA LEU A 53 11.43 -50.20 -1.19
C LEU A 53 12.96 -50.07 -1.08
N ARG A 54 13.68 -51.20 -1.10
CA ARG A 54 15.15 -51.21 -1.03
C ARG A 54 15.80 -50.48 -2.20
N ALA A 55 15.16 -50.49 -3.36
CA ALA A 55 15.61 -49.76 -4.55
C ALA A 55 15.21 -48.27 -4.55
N GLY A 56 14.59 -47.76 -3.49
CA GLY A 56 14.20 -46.35 -3.37
C GLY A 56 13.04 -45.94 -4.28
N ARG A 57 12.26 -46.88 -4.82
CA ARG A 57 11.13 -46.60 -5.71
C ARG A 57 9.78 -46.48 -5.00
N SER A 58 9.78 -46.53 -3.67
CA SER A 58 8.58 -46.46 -2.83
C SER A 58 8.52 -45.14 -2.06
N GLU A 59 7.44 -44.37 -2.26
CA GLU A 59 7.12 -43.17 -1.49
C GLU A 59 5.78 -43.38 -0.75
N PHE A 60 5.80 -43.35 0.59
CA PHE A 60 4.59 -43.54 1.40
C PHE A 60 4.06 -42.25 2.02
N PHE A 61 4.96 -41.34 2.40
CA PHE A 61 4.60 -40.09 3.06
C PHE A 61 5.12 -38.92 2.26
N ARG A 62 4.23 -37.98 1.97
CA ARG A 62 4.62 -36.65 1.52
C ARG A 62 4.96 -35.84 2.76
N SER A 63 6.08 -35.14 2.77
CA SER A 63 6.32 -34.14 3.80
C SER A 63 5.21 -33.11 3.72
N SER A 64 4.52 -32.86 4.84
CA SER A 64 3.67 -31.68 4.94
C SER A 64 4.59 -30.49 4.76
N LYS A 65 4.52 -29.81 3.60
CA LYS A 65 5.24 -28.55 3.42
C LYS A 65 4.88 -27.68 4.63
N PRO A 66 5.86 -27.15 5.39
CA PRO A 66 5.58 -26.16 6.40
C PRO A 66 4.74 -25.08 5.73
N GLY A 67 3.55 -24.79 6.28
CA GLY A 67 2.70 -23.73 5.76
C GLY A 67 3.52 -22.44 5.62
N PRO A 68 3.21 -21.56 4.66
CA PRO A 68 4.02 -20.37 4.40
C PRO A 68 4.24 -19.62 5.70
N ARG A 69 5.47 -19.60 6.22
CA ARG A 69 5.83 -18.68 7.30
C ARG A 69 5.73 -17.30 6.68
N GLY A 70 4.65 -16.59 7.01
CA GLY A 70 4.40 -15.25 6.52
C GLY A 70 5.66 -14.38 6.67
N PRO A 71 5.98 -13.53 5.68
CA PRO A 71 7.24 -12.79 5.68
C PRO A 71 7.30 -11.86 6.89
N ARG A 72 8.33 -12.02 7.74
CA ARG A 72 8.57 -11.17 8.92
C ARG A 72 8.61 -9.66 8.62
N LYS A 73 8.98 -9.28 7.39
CA LYS A 73 8.96 -7.88 6.91
C LYS A 73 7.54 -7.30 6.73
N ALA A 74 6.51 -8.14 6.60
CA ALA A 74 5.14 -7.67 6.43
C ALA A 74 4.56 -7.10 7.72
N HIS A 75 4.99 -7.57 8.89
CA HIS A 75 4.55 -7.02 10.17
C HIS A 75 5.10 -5.61 10.40
N THR A 76 6.38 -5.37 10.14
CA THR A 76 6.98 -4.03 10.29
C THR A 76 6.37 -3.01 9.32
N ILE A 77 6.04 -3.43 8.10
CA ILE A 77 5.38 -2.57 7.11
C ILE A 77 3.93 -2.29 7.51
N ARG A 78 3.21 -3.29 8.02
CA ARG A 78 1.82 -3.14 8.50
C ARG A 78 1.74 -2.10 9.62
N ASP A 79 2.58 -2.23 10.64
CA ASP A 79 2.58 -1.31 11.79
C ASP A 79 2.89 0.14 11.34
N ARG A 80 3.80 0.30 10.36
CA ARG A 80 4.12 1.61 9.81
C ARG A 80 2.97 2.20 8.98
N VAL A 81 2.29 1.39 8.17
CA VAL A 81 1.10 1.79 7.41
C VAL A 81 0.00 2.26 8.35
N LEU A 82 -0.24 1.54 9.45
CA LEU A 82 -1.23 1.91 10.48
C LEU A 82 -0.88 3.24 11.16
N LYS A 83 0.39 3.45 11.50
CA LYS A 83 0.85 4.72 12.09
C LYS A 83 0.65 5.90 11.13
N LEU A 84 1.09 5.78 9.88
CA LEU A 84 0.91 6.83 8.87
C LEU A 84 -0.57 7.10 8.57
N ARG A 85 -1.41 6.07 8.71
CA ARG A 85 -2.85 6.21 8.55
C ARG A 85 -3.51 7.00 9.68
N SER A 86 -2.99 6.92 10.89
CA SER A 86 -3.44 7.73 12.03
C SER A 86 -3.16 9.23 11.87
N GLU A 87 -2.25 9.59 10.94
CA GLU A 87 -1.91 10.97 10.57
C GLU A 87 -2.78 11.49 9.40
N ASP A 88 -3.91 10.83 9.09
CA ASP A 88 -4.86 11.16 8.00
C ASP A 88 -4.26 11.16 6.58
N LEU A 89 -3.13 10.47 6.37
CA LEU A 89 -2.49 10.34 5.07
C LEU A 89 -3.29 9.44 4.11
N SER A 90 -3.28 9.80 2.82
CA SER A 90 -3.90 9.00 1.76
C SER A 90 -3.05 7.79 1.38
N VAL A 91 -3.64 6.79 0.73
CA VAL A 91 -2.92 5.56 0.30
C VAL A 91 -1.72 5.89 -0.60
N THR A 92 -1.83 6.93 -1.44
CA THR A 92 -0.73 7.41 -2.28
C THR A 92 0.37 8.10 -1.47
N ASP A 93 0.00 8.89 -0.47
CA ASP A 93 0.97 9.58 0.39
C ASP A 93 1.71 8.59 1.29
N ILE A 94 1.02 7.57 1.80
CA ILE A 94 1.61 6.48 2.58
C ILE A 94 2.62 5.70 1.72
N ALA A 95 2.29 5.37 0.47
CA ALA A 95 3.21 4.68 -0.43
C ALA A 95 4.46 5.54 -0.76
N ALA A 96 4.28 6.85 -0.92
CA ALA A 96 5.39 7.79 -1.15
C ALA A 96 6.30 7.92 0.09
N ALA A 97 5.71 8.04 1.28
CA ALA A 97 6.44 8.14 2.54
C ALA A 97 7.27 6.86 2.82
N LEU A 98 6.67 5.68 2.63
CA LEU A 98 7.38 4.40 2.76
C LEU A 98 8.51 4.24 1.74
N GLY A 99 8.31 4.74 0.51
CA GLY A 99 9.35 4.81 -0.51
C GLY A 99 10.54 5.68 -0.11
N ALA A 100 10.29 6.84 0.51
CA ALA A 100 11.34 7.74 1.00
C ALA A 100 12.13 7.13 2.19
N GLU A 101 11.48 6.30 3.00
CA GLU A 101 12.09 5.56 4.12
C GLU A 101 12.87 4.29 3.68
N GLY A 102 12.99 4.03 2.37
CA GLY A 102 13.76 2.91 1.84
C GLY A 102 13.00 1.58 1.80
N SER A 103 11.69 1.59 2.05
CA SER A 103 10.80 0.42 1.93
C SER A 103 9.74 0.69 0.86
N PRO A 104 10.09 0.58 -0.44
CA PRO A 104 9.14 0.83 -1.52
C PRO A 104 8.01 -0.22 -1.48
N VAL A 105 6.79 0.24 -1.22
CA VAL A 105 5.59 -0.59 -1.19
C VAL A 105 4.58 -0.04 -2.21
N SER A 106 3.97 -0.93 -3.00
CA SER A 106 2.97 -0.50 -3.98
C SER A 106 1.73 0.08 -3.30
N THR A 107 1.07 1.05 -3.95
CA THR A 107 -0.20 1.63 -3.47
C THR A 107 -1.28 0.55 -3.26
N GLN A 108 -1.29 -0.49 -4.10
CA GLN A 108 -2.20 -1.64 -3.97
C GLN A 108 -1.91 -2.46 -2.71
N THR A 109 -0.63 -2.66 -2.36
CA THR A 109 -0.23 -3.38 -1.15
C THR A 109 -0.60 -2.60 0.10
N VAL A 110 -0.40 -1.26 0.11
CA VAL A 110 -0.87 -0.40 1.20
C VAL A 110 -2.38 -0.50 1.36
N TRP A 111 -3.13 -0.45 0.24
CA TRP A 111 -4.58 -0.59 0.28
C TRP A 111 -5.04 -1.95 0.82
N ALA A 112 -4.40 -3.04 0.40
CA ALA A 112 -4.73 -4.39 0.89
C ALA A 112 -4.52 -4.52 2.41
N ILE A 113 -3.46 -3.89 2.95
CA ILE A 113 -3.21 -3.85 4.40
C ILE A 113 -4.31 -3.05 5.12
N LEU A 114 -4.65 -1.86 4.63
CA LEU A 114 -5.69 -1.02 5.23
C LEU A 114 -7.08 -1.67 5.16
N HIS A 115 -7.37 -2.35 4.05
CA HIS A 115 -8.65 -3.04 3.84
C HIS A 115 -8.81 -4.25 4.76
N ALA A 116 -7.72 -5.01 5.01
CA ALA A 116 -7.73 -6.12 5.97
C ALA A 116 -8.00 -5.65 7.41
N GLU A 117 -7.66 -4.40 7.74
CA GLU A 117 -7.91 -3.77 9.04
C GLU A 117 -9.28 -3.05 9.09
N GLY A 118 -10.12 -3.22 8.06
CA GLY A 118 -11.48 -2.64 8.02
C GLY A 118 -11.53 -1.14 7.73
N MET A 119 -10.41 -0.53 7.33
CA MET A 119 -10.38 0.91 7.04
C MET A 119 -10.86 1.20 5.62
N GLU A 120 -11.87 2.06 5.50
CA GLU A 120 -12.33 2.55 4.22
C GLU A 120 -11.28 3.44 3.54
N ARG A 121 -11.30 3.42 2.20
CA ARG A 121 -10.42 4.22 1.39
C ARG A 121 -10.79 5.69 1.60
N LEU A 122 -9.83 6.53 2.03
CA LEU A 122 -10.04 7.98 1.99
C LEU A 122 -10.50 8.35 0.57
N GLY A 123 -11.57 9.13 0.50
CA GLY A 123 -12.09 9.64 -0.75
C GLY A 123 -10.93 10.19 -1.58
N ARG A 124 -10.80 9.67 -2.81
CA ARG A 124 -9.75 10.11 -3.74
C ARG A 124 -9.86 11.63 -3.82
N ARG A 125 -8.79 12.35 -3.45
CA ARG A 125 -8.73 13.82 -3.63
C ARG A 125 -8.90 14.05 -5.13
N ARG A 126 -10.13 14.36 -5.56
CA ARG A 126 -10.46 14.51 -6.97
C ARG A 126 -9.52 15.57 -7.54
N PRO A 127 -8.97 15.41 -8.76
CA PRO A 127 -8.39 16.55 -9.46
C PRO A 127 -9.47 17.63 -9.42
N GLY A 128 -9.11 18.80 -8.88
CA GLY A 128 -10.07 19.80 -8.42
C GLY A 128 -11.28 19.85 -9.34
N GLY A 129 -12.42 19.34 -8.83
CA GLY A 129 -13.69 19.61 -9.47
C GLY A 129 -13.88 21.13 -9.53
N PRO A 130 -14.92 21.63 -10.22
CA PRO A 130 -15.30 23.03 -10.05
C PRO A 130 -15.27 23.34 -8.56
N ALA A 131 -14.53 24.39 -8.18
CA ALA A 131 -14.29 24.73 -6.79
C ALA A 131 -15.62 24.62 -6.04
N PRO A 132 -15.69 23.91 -4.90
CA PRO A 132 -16.93 23.77 -4.16
C PRO A 132 -17.51 25.17 -4.05
N ARG A 133 -18.73 25.36 -4.59
CA ARG A 133 -19.49 26.58 -4.37
C ARG A 133 -19.88 26.56 -2.91
N THR A 134 -18.95 26.95 -2.06
CA THR A 134 -19.23 27.37 -0.71
C THR A 134 -20.12 28.59 -0.81
N ASP A 135 -21.17 28.65 -0.01
CA ASP A 135 -21.95 29.88 0.11
C ASP A 135 -20.98 31.04 0.38
N PRO A 136 -21.11 32.17 -0.35
CA PRO A 136 -20.21 33.28 -0.18
C PRO A 136 -20.33 33.82 1.25
N VAL A 137 -19.38 33.45 2.10
CA VAL A 137 -19.24 34.06 3.42
C VAL A 137 -18.71 35.47 3.18
N LYS A 138 -19.51 36.49 3.50
CA LYS A 138 -19.01 37.86 3.56
C LYS A 138 -17.94 37.92 4.65
N ALA A 139 -16.69 37.99 4.24
CA ALA A 139 -15.58 38.24 5.16
C ALA A 139 -15.84 39.57 5.87
N ARG A 140 -15.81 39.56 7.20
CA ARG A 140 -15.82 40.80 7.99
C ARG A 140 -14.50 41.53 7.72
N ALA A 141 -14.57 42.83 7.46
CA ALA A 141 -13.38 43.66 7.38
C ALA A 141 -12.62 43.55 8.71
N LEU A 142 -11.34 43.19 8.63
CA LEU A 142 -10.45 43.27 9.78
C LEU A 142 -10.17 44.75 10.04
N SER A 143 -10.58 45.25 11.20
CA SER A 143 -10.23 46.61 11.65
C SER A 143 -8.77 46.72 12.04
N GLU A 144 -8.19 45.62 12.52
CA GLU A 144 -6.81 45.53 13.00
C GLU A 144 -6.18 44.21 12.54
N TRP A 145 -4.87 44.23 12.31
CA TRP A 145 -4.14 43.03 11.95
C TRP A 145 -3.97 42.12 13.17
N PRO A 146 -4.37 40.84 13.11
CA PRO A 146 -4.26 39.91 14.23
C PRO A 146 -2.79 39.49 14.42
N ALA A 147 -2.04 40.28 15.19
CA ALA A 147 -0.59 40.13 15.38
C ALA A 147 -0.14 38.82 16.06
N SER A 148 -1.05 38.08 16.71
CA SER A 148 -0.74 36.87 17.50
C SER A 148 -1.32 35.58 16.91
N SER A 149 -1.84 35.62 15.68
CA SER A 149 -2.50 34.46 15.08
C SER A 149 -1.56 33.70 14.12
N SER A 150 -1.55 32.38 14.26
CA SER A 150 -0.81 31.48 13.38
C SER A 150 -1.80 30.58 12.63
N TRP A 151 -1.60 30.45 11.32
CA TRP A 151 -2.41 29.60 10.46
C TRP A 151 -1.54 28.73 9.60
N VAL A 152 -1.95 27.47 9.41
CA VAL A 152 -1.33 26.58 8.44
C VAL A 152 -1.71 27.09 7.05
N CYS A 153 -0.72 27.54 6.29
CA CYS A 153 -0.92 28.09 4.95
C CYS A 153 0.14 27.55 3.98
N ASP A 154 -0.30 26.79 2.99
CA ASP A 154 0.54 26.25 1.92
C ASP A 154 1.24 27.35 1.08
N HIS A 155 0.76 28.59 1.16
CA HIS A 155 1.19 29.71 0.33
C HIS A 155 1.78 30.87 1.15
N ALA A 156 2.21 30.62 2.39
CA ALA A 156 2.76 31.67 3.27
C ALA A 156 3.95 32.42 2.66
N GLY A 157 4.76 31.76 1.83
CA GLY A 157 5.89 32.38 1.13
C GLY A 157 5.50 33.51 0.16
N LEU A 158 4.22 33.61 -0.25
CA LEU A 158 3.75 34.72 -1.07
C LEU A 158 3.75 36.05 -0.34
N TYR A 159 3.63 36.04 1.00
CA TYR A 159 3.68 37.26 1.80
C TYR A 159 5.06 37.95 1.74
N LEU A 160 6.12 37.23 1.36
CA LEU A 160 7.44 37.81 1.12
C LEU A 160 7.46 38.77 -0.08
N LEU A 161 6.47 38.71 -0.97
CA LEU A 161 6.35 39.61 -2.12
C LEU A 161 5.64 40.93 -1.76
N VAL A 162 4.96 40.99 -0.60
CA VAL A 162 4.17 42.17 -0.20
C VAL A 162 5.02 43.44 -0.08
N PRO A 163 6.22 43.43 0.53
CA PRO A 163 7.08 44.62 0.57
C PRO A 163 7.44 45.12 -0.83
N ALA A 164 7.83 44.21 -1.74
CA ALA A 164 8.17 44.58 -3.11
C ALA A 164 6.96 45.13 -3.88
N MET A 165 5.76 44.62 -3.64
CA MET A 165 4.53 45.17 -4.24
C MET A 165 4.20 46.59 -3.74
N ALA A 166 4.50 46.87 -2.46
CA ALA A 166 4.31 48.19 -1.86
C ALA A 166 5.36 49.19 -2.37
N GLU A 167 6.63 48.80 -2.42
CA GLU A 167 7.72 49.60 -3.00
C GLU A 167 7.47 49.93 -4.46
N LEU A 168 6.96 48.97 -5.24
CA LEU A 168 6.58 49.18 -6.64
C LEU A 168 5.38 50.13 -6.80
N GLY A 169 4.62 50.41 -5.75
CA GLY A 169 3.37 51.18 -5.83
C GLY A 169 2.35 50.47 -6.71
N LEU A 170 2.26 49.14 -6.62
CA LEU A 170 1.47 48.33 -7.55
C LEU A 170 -0.01 48.75 -7.57
N ASP A 171 -0.58 49.16 -6.44
CA ASP A 171 -1.96 49.65 -6.37
C ASP A 171 -2.16 50.93 -7.21
N ALA A 172 -1.19 51.85 -7.17
CA ALA A 172 -1.22 53.10 -7.92
C ALA A 172 -1.07 52.85 -9.43
N LEU A 173 -0.18 51.94 -9.82
CA LEU A 173 -0.01 51.53 -11.22
C LEU A 173 -1.29 50.91 -11.78
N ILE A 174 -1.93 50.02 -11.02
CA ILE A 174 -3.19 49.37 -11.42
C ILE A 174 -4.30 50.41 -11.61
N ARG A 175 -4.37 51.40 -10.70
CA ARG A 175 -5.35 52.49 -10.76
C ARG A 175 -5.11 53.37 -12.00
N GLN A 176 -3.86 53.73 -12.28
CA GLN A 176 -3.48 54.54 -13.44
C GLN A 176 -3.78 53.83 -14.77
N ALA A 177 -3.55 52.53 -14.83
CA ALA A 177 -3.81 51.71 -16.02
C ALA A 177 -5.30 51.44 -16.27
N ARG A 178 -6.20 51.88 -15.38
CA ARG A 178 -7.67 51.73 -15.50
C ARG A 178 -8.11 50.30 -15.78
N TYR A 179 -7.52 49.34 -15.05
CA TYR A 179 -7.95 47.95 -15.12
C TYR A 179 -9.43 47.80 -14.70
N PRO A 180 -10.17 46.87 -15.33
CA PRO A 180 -11.58 46.64 -15.03
C PRO A 180 -11.76 46.16 -13.58
N SER A 181 -12.77 46.68 -12.92
CA SER A 181 -13.27 46.22 -11.62
C SER A 181 -14.69 45.69 -11.77
N THR A 182 -15.15 44.95 -10.77
CA THR A 182 -16.54 44.52 -10.65
C THR A 182 -17.15 45.10 -9.37
N ASN A 183 -18.46 45.04 -9.23
CA ASN A 183 -19.14 45.43 -7.99
C ASN A 183 -18.72 44.60 -6.77
N VAL A 184 -18.07 43.45 -6.99
CA VAL A 184 -17.64 42.51 -5.93
C VAL A 184 -16.14 42.56 -5.68
N LEU A 185 -15.32 42.80 -6.71
CA LEU A 185 -13.86 42.76 -6.65
C LEU A 185 -13.26 44.02 -7.26
N SER A 186 -12.39 44.71 -6.51
CA SER A 186 -11.60 45.81 -7.04
C SER A 186 -10.55 45.32 -8.05
N ALA A 187 -10.07 46.21 -8.92
CA ALA A 187 -9.04 45.91 -9.90
C ALA A 187 -7.77 45.32 -9.25
N PHE A 188 -7.40 45.82 -8.06
CA PHE A 188 -6.30 45.29 -7.27
C PHE A 188 -6.52 43.83 -6.86
N HIS A 189 -7.69 43.49 -6.32
CA HIS A 189 -7.99 42.11 -5.91
C HIS A 189 -8.02 41.15 -7.11
N SER A 190 -8.54 41.60 -8.26
CA SER A 190 -8.58 40.79 -9.48
C SER A 190 -7.18 40.46 -10.00
N LEU A 191 -6.30 41.47 -10.09
CA LEU A 191 -4.91 41.26 -10.49
C LEU A 191 -4.10 40.48 -9.44
N GLY A 192 -4.34 40.75 -8.16
CA GLY A 192 -3.77 40.00 -7.05
C GLY A 192 -4.09 38.51 -7.12
N ALA A 193 -5.33 38.14 -7.49
CA ALA A 193 -5.70 36.74 -7.69
C ALA A 193 -4.88 36.11 -8.83
N HIS A 194 -4.74 36.78 -9.97
CA HIS A 194 -3.92 36.28 -11.09
C HIS A 194 -2.44 36.12 -10.73
N LEU A 195 -1.87 37.10 -10.01
CA LEU A 195 -0.51 37.05 -9.49
C LEU A 195 -0.33 35.89 -8.53
N LEU A 196 -1.27 35.68 -7.59
CA LEU A 196 -1.24 34.57 -6.65
C LEU A 196 -1.19 33.22 -7.38
N VAL A 197 -2.02 33.03 -8.41
CA VAL A 197 -1.97 31.77 -9.17
C VAL A 197 -0.65 31.62 -9.96
N LYS A 198 0.01 32.71 -10.38
CA LYS A 198 1.34 32.65 -11.03
C LYS A 198 2.48 32.33 -10.05
N CYS A 199 2.40 32.89 -8.85
CA CYS A 199 3.41 32.70 -7.81
C CYS A 199 3.23 31.37 -7.05
N SER A 200 2.03 30.76 -7.08
CA SER A 200 1.74 29.49 -6.38
C SER A 200 2.51 28.26 -6.88
N ARG A 201 3.28 28.39 -7.97
CA ARG A 201 4.10 27.32 -8.59
C ARG A 201 3.35 26.02 -8.95
N ARG A 202 2.02 25.99 -8.89
CA ARG A 202 1.22 24.85 -9.35
C ARG A 202 1.22 24.79 -10.87
N GLY A 203 1.68 23.68 -11.43
CA GLY A 203 1.62 23.42 -12.87
C GLY A 203 0.18 23.45 -13.37
N ARG A 204 -0.08 24.20 -14.45
CA ARG A 204 -1.40 24.23 -15.10
C ARG A 204 -1.38 23.38 -16.36
N VAL A 205 -2.52 22.76 -16.65
CA VAL A 205 -2.74 21.94 -17.86
C VAL A 205 -2.72 22.81 -19.13
N ALA A 206 -2.93 24.13 -19.03
CA ALA A 206 -2.77 25.08 -20.14
C ALA A 206 -2.34 26.50 -19.68
N ASN A 207 -1.51 27.15 -20.51
CA ASN A 207 -1.19 28.59 -20.57
C ASN A 207 -0.78 29.34 -19.28
N ALA A 208 0.11 28.74 -18.47
CA ALA A 208 0.94 29.53 -17.57
C ALA A 208 2.07 28.66 -17.01
N PHE A 209 3.30 28.86 -17.49
CA PHE A 209 4.46 28.43 -16.71
C PHE A 209 4.47 29.20 -15.38
N PRO A 210 4.72 28.51 -14.26
CA PRO A 210 4.91 29.21 -13.00
C PRO A 210 6.19 30.04 -13.03
N LEU A 211 6.24 31.11 -12.23
CA LEU A 211 7.42 31.97 -12.14
C LEU A 211 8.64 31.14 -11.69
N GLY A 212 9.71 31.17 -12.49
CA GLY A 212 10.94 30.39 -12.27
C GLY A 212 10.94 28.98 -12.86
N ALA A 213 9.86 28.52 -13.49
CA ALA A 213 9.89 27.27 -14.27
C ALA A 213 10.67 27.49 -15.57
N ARG A 214 11.61 26.57 -15.86
CA ARG A 214 12.31 26.56 -17.15
C ARG A 214 11.30 26.22 -18.26
N PRO A 215 11.20 27.02 -19.33
CA PRO A 215 10.20 26.82 -20.39
C PRO A 215 10.49 25.60 -21.29
N TRP A 216 11.69 25.01 -21.21
CA TRP A 216 12.09 23.86 -22.02
C TRP A 216 12.91 22.85 -21.18
N PRO A 217 12.70 21.52 -21.31
CA PRO A 217 13.57 20.52 -20.70
C PRO A 217 14.97 20.62 -21.31
N ARG A 218 16.01 20.61 -20.48
CA ARG A 218 17.40 20.48 -20.96
C ARG A 218 17.46 19.28 -21.89
N ALA A 219 17.79 19.49 -23.17
CA ALA A 219 18.22 18.40 -24.02
C ALA A 219 19.38 17.73 -23.29
N LEU A 220 19.21 16.44 -23.00
CA LEU A 220 20.23 15.60 -22.39
C LEU A 220 21.47 15.66 -23.31
N ALA A 221 22.54 16.25 -22.80
CA ALA A 221 23.89 16.11 -23.33
C ALA A 221 24.64 15.15 -22.40
#